data_AF-A0A954XLF3-F1
#
_entry.id   AF-A0A954XLF3-F1
#
_cell.length_a   1.000
_cell.length_b   1.000
_cell.length_c   1.000
_cell.angle_alpha   90.00
_cell.angle_beta   90.00
_cell.angle_gamma   90.00
#
_symmetry.space_group_name_H-M   'P 1'
#
loop_
_entity.id
_entity.type
_entity.pdbx_description
1 polymer ?
#
loop_
_entity_poly.entity_id
_entity_poly.type
_entity_poly.pdbx_seq_one_letter_code
_entity_poly.pdbx_strand_id
1 'polypeptide(L)'
;MVWLMHGFSLSSLTPQQTLEQTPAILRPSPITGIVFQYVHNRTGHPAYLLGKNSNSGWWYYHPAVMVFKSTPVEFVLLVATVGIVAWRGARILLGGERLDESRTVWYVSFVMLLVAFLGSHVCIGQRYILPLYPLSILIVVDSLAGWRGWSSKLKWREATIVSSCALLVQASNALLVSPHLLSYFSPIVGGASHGERFLVDSNLDWGQDLPELRNEMHRLGYRRIALQYFGTASPAAYGVDSIPLGPNIRDCQGVAVSKTFLWGAYTGGRDPFRKFRDIEPIGSAGYSIAIYDLKDARVREAAQFAISAGVPR
;
A
#
# COMPACT_ATOMS: atom_id res chain seq x y z
N MET A 1 -29.16 -2.40 -14.65
CA MET A 1 -30.11 -2.74 -13.55
C MET A 1 -29.56 -2.40 -12.15
N VAL A 2 -28.26 -2.63 -11.85
CA VAL A 2 -27.64 -2.20 -10.57
C VAL A 2 -27.64 -0.66 -10.37
N TRP A 3 -27.46 0.10 -11.45
CA TRP A 3 -27.43 1.57 -11.45
C TRP A 3 -28.76 2.27 -11.13
N LEU A 4 -29.89 1.59 -11.30
CA LEU A 4 -31.22 2.17 -11.04
C LEU A 4 -31.63 2.06 -9.56
N MET A 5 -31.02 1.15 -8.80
CA MET A 5 -31.36 0.93 -7.38
C MET A 5 -30.57 1.82 -6.41
N HIS A 6 -29.43 2.38 -6.84
CA HIS A 6 -28.59 3.27 -6.02
C HIS A 6 -28.84 4.74 -6.37
N GLY A 7 -30.12 5.16 -6.34
CA GLY A 7 -30.60 6.48 -6.78
C GLY A 7 -29.54 7.57 -6.63
N PHE A 8 -29.23 8.27 -7.73
CA PHE A 8 -28.09 9.18 -7.86
C PHE A 8 -27.86 9.99 -6.58
N SER A 9 -26.91 9.56 -5.76
CA SER A 9 -26.54 10.32 -4.58
C SER A 9 -25.85 11.57 -5.07
N LEU A 10 -26.36 12.71 -4.64
CA LEU A 10 -25.71 13.98 -4.87
C LEU A 10 -24.75 14.22 -3.71
N SER A 11 -23.50 14.55 -4.04
CA SER A 11 -22.48 14.90 -3.06
C SER A 11 -21.92 16.28 -3.36
N SER A 12 -21.68 17.04 -2.29
CA SER A 12 -20.88 18.26 -2.33
C SER A 12 -19.43 17.92 -1.99
N LEU A 13 -18.47 18.44 -2.74
CA LEU A 13 -17.09 18.52 -2.27
C LEU A 13 -17.04 19.62 -1.20
N THR A 14 -16.91 19.23 0.07
CA THR A 14 -16.70 20.21 1.14
C THR A 14 -15.33 20.88 0.94
N PRO A 15 -15.18 22.21 1.11
CA PRO A 15 -13.95 22.95 0.78
C PRO A 15 -12.71 22.66 1.65
N GLN A 16 -12.59 21.49 2.27
CA GLN A 16 -11.43 21.20 3.11
C GLN A 16 -10.18 20.82 2.32
N GLN A 17 -10.29 20.52 1.02
CA GLN A 17 -9.12 20.23 0.18
C GLN A 17 -9.29 20.86 -1.21
N THR A 18 -8.63 22.02 -1.37
CA THR A 18 -7.94 22.50 -2.60
C THR A 18 -8.70 23.07 -3.80
N LEU A 19 -9.99 23.40 -3.72
CA LEU A 19 -10.57 24.32 -4.70
C LEU A 19 -11.36 25.44 -4.01
N GLU A 20 -11.00 26.65 -4.40
CA GLU A 20 -11.60 27.94 -4.07
C GLU A 20 -13.10 27.86 -3.86
N GLN A 21 -13.58 28.63 -2.88
CA GLN A 21 -14.93 29.13 -2.53
C GLN A 21 -16.05 28.99 -3.58
N THR A 22 -16.19 27.83 -4.21
CA THR A 22 -17.29 27.51 -5.10
C THR A 22 -18.43 27.08 -4.19
N PRO A 23 -19.64 27.61 -4.37
CA PRO A 23 -20.80 27.12 -3.62
C PRO A 23 -20.87 25.60 -3.78
N ALA A 24 -21.35 24.91 -2.74
CA ALA A 24 -21.51 23.46 -2.71
C ALA A 24 -22.52 23.02 -3.78
N ILE A 25 -22.11 22.99 -5.05
CA ILE A 25 -22.92 22.48 -6.15
C ILE A 25 -23.01 20.98 -5.94
N LEU A 26 -24.23 20.52 -5.70
CA LEU A 26 -24.57 19.11 -5.65
C LEU A 26 -24.31 18.50 -7.02
N ARG A 27 -23.36 17.55 -7.08
CA ARG A 27 -23.01 16.82 -8.31
C ARG A 27 -23.28 15.33 -8.10
N PRO A 28 -23.60 14.58 -9.17
CA PRO A 28 -23.65 13.13 -9.11
C PRO A 28 -22.35 12.56 -8.51
N SER A 29 -22.46 11.72 -7.49
CA SER A 29 -21.29 11.19 -6.77
C SER A 29 -20.19 10.57 -7.62
N PRO A 30 -20.47 9.87 -8.74
CA PRO A 30 -19.40 9.40 -9.63
C PRO A 30 -18.55 10.54 -10.20
N ILE A 31 -19.17 11.67 -10.57
CA ILE A 31 -18.46 12.86 -11.07
C ILE A 31 -17.64 13.47 -9.94
N THR A 32 -18.22 13.59 -8.75
CA THR A 32 -17.52 14.07 -7.55
C THR A 32 -16.28 13.23 -7.25
N GLY A 33 -16.38 11.89 -7.31
CA GLY A 33 -15.24 11.00 -7.10
C GLY A 33 -14.13 11.16 -8.14
N ILE A 34 -14.49 11.30 -9.42
CA ILE A 34 -13.51 11.54 -10.50
C ILE A 34 -12.80 12.89 -10.29
N VAL A 35 -13.56 13.96 -10.01
CA VAL A 35 -13.00 15.29 -9.75
C VAL A 35 -12.10 15.26 -8.52
N PHE A 36 -12.53 14.60 -7.44
CA PHE A 36 -11.71 14.41 -6.24
C PHE A 36 -10.39 13.72 -6.57
N GLN A 37 -10.44 12.58 -7.28
CA GLN A 37 -9.22 11.83 -7.63
C GLN A 37 -8.28 12.63 -8.54
N TYR A 38 -8.84 13.41 -9.48
CA TYR A 38 -8.07 14.29 -10.35
C TYR A 38 -7.38 15.41 -9.58
N VAL A 39 -8.12 16.11 -8.72
CA VAL A 39 -7.57 17.19 -7.88
C VAL A 39 -6.51 16.60 -6.93
N HIS A 40 -6.82 15.50 -6.26
CA HIS A 40 -5.90 14.81 -5.36
C HIS A 40 -4.61 14.40 -6.07
N ASN A 41 -4.69 13.88 -7.30
CA ASN A 41 -3.52 13.56 -8.10
C ASN A 41 -2.75 14.79 -8.59
N ARG A 42 -3.39 15.95 -8.76
CA ARG A 42 -2.66 17.19 -9.09
C ARG A 42 -2.00 17.83 -7.88
N THR A 43 -2.66 17.81 -6.73
CA THR A 43 -2.14 18.41 -5.50
C THR A 43 -1.08 17.55 -4.84
N GLY A 44 -1.12 16.24 -5.09
CA GLY A 44 -0.30 15.26 -4.41
C GLY A 44 -0.80 14.98 -2.99
N HIS A 45 -0.03 14.17 -2.27
CA HIS A 45 -0.35 13.66 -0.94
C HIS A 45 0.95 13.26 -0.22
N PRO A 46 1.04 13.32 1.12
CA PRO A 46 2.20 12.82 1.85
C PRO A 46 2.52 11.36 1.51
N ALA A 47 3.68 11.15 0.92
CA ALA A 47 4.17 9.85 0.48
C ALA A 47 5.54 9.56 1.10
N TYR A 48 5.82 8.28 1.29
CA TYR A 48 7.10 7.81 1.80
C TYR A 48 7.69 6.73 0.89
N LEU A 49 8.99 6.84 0.60
CA LEU A 49 9.73 5.86 -0.16
C LEU A 49 11.21 5.88 0.26
N LEU A 50 11.77 4.73 0.63
CA LEU A 50 13.21 4.56 0.91
C LEU A 50 13.75 5.59 1.93
N GLY A 51 13.04 5.81 3.03
CA GLY A 51 13.43 6.78 4.06
C GLY A 51 13.19 8.24 3.72
N LYS A 52 12.62 8.55 2.54
CA LYS A 52 12.35 9.93 2.09
C LYS A 52 10.86 10.20 2.08
N ASN A 53 10.50 11.43 2.41
CA ASN A 53 9.13 11.95 2.33
C ASN A 53 8.98 12.89 1.14
N SER A 54 7.83 12.86 0.47
CA SER A 54 7.48 13.75 -0.63
C SER A 54 5.98 14.00 -0.66
N ASN A 55 5.55 15.23 -0.94
CA ASN A 55 4.13 15.54 -1.17
C ASN A 55 3.72 15.36 -2.64
N SER A 56 4.69 15.27 -3.57
CA SER A 56 4.45 15.05 -5.00
C SER A 56 4.81 13.65 -5.45
N GLY A 57 5.24 12.78 -4.53
CA GLY A 57 5.69 11.42 -4.83
C GLY A 57 6.96 11.35 -5.69
N TRP A 58 7.11 10.23 -6.40
CA TRP A 58 8.20 9.95 -7.33
C TRP A 58 7.65 9.19 -8.55
N TRP A 59 8.13 9.50 -9.75
CA TRP A 59 7.74 8.76 -10.97
C TRP A 59 8.03 7.26 -10.86
N TYR A 60 9.06 6.88 -10.10
CA TYR A 60 9.47 5.50 -9.87
C TYR A 60 8.83 4.86 -8.63
N TYR A 61 7.89 5.53 -7.95
CA TYR A 61 7.23 4.98 -6.77
C TYR A 61 6.52 3.65 -7.08
N HIS A 62 5.66 3.63 -8.10
CA HIS A 62 4.91 2.43 -8.46
C HIS A 62 5.81 1.27 -8.94
N PRO A 63 6.84 1.49 -9.79
CA PRO A 63 7.87 0.49 -10.05
C PRO A 63 8.57 -0.03 -8.78
N ALA A 64 8.93 0.85 -7.84
CA ALA A 64 9.54 0.44 -6.59
C ALA A 64 8.59 -0.40 -5.73
N VAL A 65 7.31 0.00 -5.64
CA VAL A 65 6.25 -0.78 -4.98
C VAL A 65 6.10 -2.15 -5.62
N MET A 66 6.12 -2.27 -6.95
CA MET A 66 6.10 -3.59 -7.62
C MET A 66 7.26 -4.47 -7.14
N VAL A 67 8.47 -3.93 -7.04
CA VAL A 67 9.64 -4.70 -6.56
C VAL A 67 9.47 -5.10 -5.10
N PHE A 68 9.02 -4.18 -4.25
CA PHE A 68 8.98 -4.39 -2.80
C PHE A 68 7.77 -5.19 -2.34
N LYS A 69 6.68 -5.20 -3.11
CA LYS A 69 5.40 -5.82 -2.72
C LYS A 69 5.00 -7.03 -3.53
N SER A 70 5.52 -7.22 -4.74
CA SER A 70 5.13 -8.37 -5.55
C SER A 70 5.71 -9.65 -4.97
N THR A 71 4.92 -10.73 -5.03
CA THR A 71 5.45 -12.07 -4.81
C THR A 71 6.47 -12.43 -5.90
N PRO A 72 7.32 -13.45 -5.70
CA PRO A 72 8.23 -13.90 -6.76
C PRO A 72 7.52 -14.23 -8.08
N VAL A 73 6.31 -14.79 -8.01
CA VAL A 73 5.50 -15.14 -9.19
C VAL A 73 5.00 -13.89 -9.91
N GLU A 74 4.43 -12.95 -9.15
CA GLU A 74 3.96 -11.66 -9.67
C GLU A 74 5.10 -10.84 -10.29
N PHE A 75 6.27 -10.85 -9.66
CA PHE A 75 7.45 -10.15 -10.16
C PHE A 75 7.93 -10.72 -11.50
N VAL A 76 8.06 -12.05 -11.60
CA VAL A 76 8.41 -12.71 -12.87
C VAL A 76 7.37 -12.42 -13.96
N LEU A 77 6.09 -12.43 -13.60
CA LEU A 77 5.00 -12.11 -14.53
C LEU A 77 5.11 -10.67 -15.07
N LEU A 78 5.36 -9.69 -14.19
CA LEU A 78 5.52 -8.29 -14.59
C LEU A 78 6.75 -8.09 -15.48
N VAL A 79 7.89 -8.67 -15.13
CA VAL A 79 9.12 -8.60 -15.93
C VAL A 79 8.92 -9.23 -17.31
N ALA A 80 8.29 -10.41 -17.36
CA ALA A 80 7.97 -11.09 -18.61
C ALA A 80 7.03 -10.23 -19.47
N THR A 81 6.00 -9.62 -18.87
CA THR A 81 5.04 -8.75 -19.58
C THR A 81 5.74 -7.54 -20.19
N VAL A 82 6.58 -6.83 -19.43
CA VAL A 82 7.34 -5.69 -19.96
C VAL A 82 8.25 -6.13 -21.12
N GLY A 83 8.95 -7.26 -20.99
CA GLY A 83 9.79 -7.81 -22.06
C GLY A 83 9.01 -8.16 -23.32
N ILE A 84 7.86 -8.82 -23.19
CA ILE A 84 6.97 -9.19 -24.30
C ILE A 84 6.42 -7.94 -25.00
N VAL A 85 5.89 -6.98 -24.23
CA VAL A 85 5.32 -5.74 -24.76
C VAL A 85 6.39 -4.93 -25.50
N ALA A 86 7.59 -4.79 -24.93
CA ALA A 86 8.70 -4.08 -25.57
C ALA A 86 9.15 -4.78 -26.86
N TRP A 87 9.31 -6.11 -26.84
CA TRP A 87 9.72 -6.89 -28.00
C TRP A 87 8.69 -6.82 -29.15
N ARG A 88 7.41 -7.05 -28.86
CA ARG A 88 6.32 -6.93 -29.86
C ARG A 88 6.20 -5.49 -30.37
N GLY A 89 6.30 -4.50 -29.48
CA GLY A 89 6.29 -3.08 -29.85
C GLY A 89 7.39 -2.74 -30.86
N ALA A 90 8.62 -3.21 -30.63
CA ALA A 90 9.72 -3.04 -31.58
C ALA A 90 9.44 -3.73 -32.93
N ARG A 91 8.88 -4.93 -32.93
CA ARG A 91 8.50 -5.67 -34.15
C ARG A 91 7.43 -4.92 -34.98
N ILE A 92 6.45 -4.31 -34.31
CA ILE A 92 5.40 -3.50 -34.95
C ILE A 92 6.00 -2.24 -35.57
N LEU A 93 6.85 -1.52 -34.83
CA LEU A 93 7.50 -0.30 -35.31
C LEU A 93 8.42 -0.56 -36.51
N LEU A 94 9.07 -1.73 -36.55
CA LEU A 94 9.88 -2.17 -37.68
C LEU A 94 9.06 -2.77 -38.84
N GLY A 95 7.73 -2.72 -38.77
CA GLY A 95 6.82 -3.22 -39.81
C GLY A 95 6.75 -4.75 -39.93
N GLY A 96 7.37 -5.48 -38.99
CA GLY A 96 7.52 -6.94 -39.04
C GLY A 96 6.38 -7.73 -38.39
N GLU A 97 5.35 -7.05 -37.88
CA GLU A 97 4.22 -7.70 -37.20
C GLU A 97 2.98 -6.79 -37.16
N ARG A 98 1.78 -7.40 -37.17
CA ARG A 98 0.50 -6.75 -36.84
C ARG A 98 -0.19 -7.56 -35.77
N LEU A 99 -0.67 -6.88 -34.73
CA LEU A 99 -1.49 -7.49 -33.68
C LEU A 99 -2.95 -7.56 -34.15
N ASP A 100 -3.68 -8.57 -33.70
CA ASP A 100 -5.13 -8.59 -33.78
C ASP A 100 -5.76 -7.55 -32.82
N GLU A 101 -7.07 -7.33 -32.95
CA GLU A 101 -7.80 -6.33 -32.17
C GLU A 101 -7.70 -6.59 -30.66
N SER A 102 -7.89 -7.84 -30.23
CA SER A 102 -7.84 -8.24 -28.82
C SER A 102 -6.47 -7.97 -28.19
N ARG A 103 -5.39 -8.40 -28.87
CA ARG A 103 -4.01 -8.14 -28.42
C ARG A 103 -3.72 -6.64 -28.42
N THR A 104 -4.16 -5.92 -29.44
CA THR A 104 -3.99 -4.46 -29.47
C THR A 104 -4.61 -3.82 -28.22
N VAL A 105 -5.84 -4.20 -27.86
CA VAL A 105 -6.51 -3.70 -26.65
C VAL A 105 -5.70 -4.01 -25.38
N TRP A 106 -5.23 -5.24 -25.19
CA TRP A 106 -4.48 -5.60 -23.97
C TRP A 106 -3.14 -4.87 -23.87
N TYR A 107 -2.36 -4.81 -24.95
CA TYR A 107 -1.04 -4.18 -24.96
C TYR A 107 -1.17 -2.67 -24.79
N VAL A 108 -2.10 -2.04 -25.51
CA VAL A 108 -2.37 -0.60 -25.36
C VAL A 108 -2.88 -0.29 -23.95
N SER A 109 -3.79 -1.10 -23.40
CA SER A 109 -4.29 -0.91 -22.03
C SER A 109 -3.17 -1.05 -21.00
N PHE A 110 -2.31 -2.06 -21.14
CA PHE A 110 -1.16 -2.25 -20.26
C PHE A 110 -0.21 -1.04 -20.31
N VAL A 111 0.16 -0.58 -21.52
CA VAL A 111 1.04 0.58 -21.71
C VAL A 111 0.39 1.86 -21.18
N MET A 112 -0.88 2.11 -21.49
CA MET A 112 -1.60 3.30 -21.03
C MET A 112 -1.70 3.34 -19.51
N LEU A 113 -2.05 2.22 -18.87
CA LEU A 113 -2.11 2.13 -17.41
C LEU A 113 -0.74 2.30 -16.78
N LEU A 114 0.28 1.63 -17.31
CA LEU A 114 1.66 1.78 -16.83
C LEU A 114 2.12 3.24 -16.89
N VAL A 115 1.91 3.91 -18.03
CA VAL A 115 2.24 5.33 -18.20
C VAL A 115 1.44 6.22 -17.25
N ALA A 116 0.13 5.97 -17.09
CA ALA A 116 -0.70 6.71 -16.15
C ALA A 116 -0.20 6.59 -14.72
N PHE A 117 0.27 5.41 -14.29
CA PHE A 117 0.82 5.22 -12.95
C PHE A 117 2.19 5.87 -12.80
N LEU A 118 3.07 5.82 -13.80
CA LEU A 118 4.35 6.54 -13.76
C LEU A 118 4.17 8.07 -13.64
N GLY A 119 3.05 8.60 -14.14
CA GLY A 119 2.65 10.00 -14.02
C GLY A 119 1.78 10.34 -12.80
N SER A 120 1.51 9.38 -11.92
CA SER A 120 0.69 9.59 -10.72
C SER A 120 1.49 10.26 -9.61
N HIS A 121 0.94 11.31 -8.99
CA HIS A 121 1.48 11.88 -7.74
C HIS A 121 0.84 11.24 -6.49
N VAL A 122 -0.17 10.38 -6.67
CA VAL A 122 -0.81 9.64 -5.58
C VAL A 122 0.00 8.38 -5.26
N CYS A 123 1.05 8.59 -4.47
CA CYS A 123 1.98 7.55 -4.05
C CYS A 123 1.57 6.94 -2.70
N ILE A 124 0.44 6.21 -2.68
CA ILE A 124 -0.15 5.61 -1.47
C ILE A 124 -0.67 4.18 -1.75
N GLY A 125 0.21 3.20 -1.57
CA GLY A 125 -0.15 1.78 -1.63
C GLY A 125 -0.10 1.15 -3.02
N GLN A 126 -0.01 -0.18 -3.06
CA GLN A 126 -0.01 -0.97 -4.31
C GLN A 126 -1.36 -1.06 -5.03
N ARG A 127 -2.46 -0.61 -4.43
CA ARG A 127 -3.81 -0.81 -5.00
C ARG A 127 -4.02 -0.20 -6.39
N TYR A 128 -3.29 0.87 -6.71
CA TYR A 128 -3.39 1.54 -8.00
C TYR A 128 -2.83 0.69 -9.15
N ILE A 129 -1.81 -0.13 -8.88
CA ILE A 129 -1.17 -0.98 -9.90
C ILE A 129 -1.83 -2.35 -10.05
N LEU A 130 -2.80 -2.69 -9.17
CA LEU A 130 -3.49 -3.98 -9.22
C LEU A 130 -4.07 -4.35 -10.60
N PRO A 131 -4.61 -3.40 -11.39
CA PRO A 131 -5.11 -3.70 -12.74
C PRO A 131 -4.03 -4.23 -13.71
N LEU A 132 -2.74 -4.01 -13.46
CA LEU A 132 -1.68 -4.52 -14.31
C LEU A 132 -1.48 -6.03 -14.16
N TYR A 133 -1.75 -6.62 -13.00
CA TYR A 133 -1.57 -8.07 -12.78
C TYR A 133 -2.46 -8.93 -13.69
N PRO A 134 -3.80 -8.75 -13.76
CA PRO A 134 -4.62 -9.56 -14.67
C PRO A 134 -4.26 -9.35 -16.14
N LEU A 135 -3.91 -8.13 -16.56
CA LEU A 135 -3.42 -7.89 -17.92
C LEU A 135 -2.10 -8.62 -18.20
N SER A 136 -1.19 -8.63 -17.23
CA SER A 136 0.07 -9.36 -17.31
C SER A 136 -0.15 -10.86 -17.46
N ILE A 137 -1.12 -11.43 -16.72
CA ILE A 137 -1.51 -12.85 -16.87
C ILE A 137 -1.97 -13.13 -18.30
N LEU A 138 -2.88 -12.31 -18.84
CA LEU A 138 -3.41 -12.49 -20.19
C LEU A 138 -2.30 -12.41 -21.25
N ILE A 139 -1.44 -11.39 -21.18
CA ILE A 139 -0.35 -11.16 -22.14
C ILE A 139 0.65 -12.32 -22.11
N VAL A 140 1.06 -12.76 -20.91
CA VAL A 140 2.04 -13.84 -20.75
C VAL A 140 1.45 -15.18 -21.22
N VAL A 141 0.23 -15.51 -20.81
CA VAL A 141 -0.42 -16.79 -21.19
C VAL A 141 -0.67 -16.86 -22.70
N ASP A 142 -1.18 -15.80 -23.33
CA ASP A 142 -1.37 -15.75 -24.79
C ASP A 142 -0.03 -15.87 -25.55
N SER A 143 1.00 -15.17 -25.08
CA SER A 143 2.32 -15.23 -25.71
C SER A 143 2.95 -16.62 -25.61
N LEU A 144 2.76 -17.30 -24.48
CA LEU A 144 3.18 -18.68 -24.28
C LEU A 144 2.40 -19.63 -25.20
N ALA A 145 1.06 -19.52 -25.25
CA ALA A 145 0.21 -20.36 -26.08
C ALA A 145 0.47 -20.17 -27.59
N GLY A 146 0.76 -18.95 -28.03
CA GLY A 146 1.09 -18.62 -29.42
C GLY A 146 2.52 -18.99 -29.83
N TRP A 147 3.37 -19.45 -28.90
CA TRP A 147 4.72 -19.88 -29.23
C TRP A 147 4.64 -21.12 -30.11
N ARG A 148 5.16 -21.03 -31.34
CA ARG A 148 5.18 -22.07 -32.42
C ARG A 148 5.51 -23.51 -31.99
N GLY A 149 6.08 -23.71 -30.80
CA GLY A 149 6.31 -25.04 -30.24
C GLY A 149 5.12 -25.64 -29.46
N TRP A 150 4.02 -24.92 -29.21
CA TRP A 150 2.90 -25.35 -28.34
C TRP A 150 1.97 -26.35 -29.05
N SER A 151 2.46 -27.55 -29.38
CA SER A 151 1.65 -28.57 -30.09
C SER A 151 1.83 -30.01 -29.60
N SER A 152 2.09 -30.24 -28.31
CA SER A 152 2.20 -31.61 -27.77
C SER A 152 1.64 -31.79 -26.36
N LYS A 153 1.20 -33.02 -26.05
CA LYS A 153 0.72 -33.43 -24.70
C LYS A 153 1.78 -33.25 -23.62
N LEU A 154 3.07 -33.32 -23.98
CA LEU A 154 4.19 -33.10 -23.06
C LEU A 154 4.10 -31.68 -22.46
N LYS A 155 3.86 -30.66 -23.30
CA LYS A 155 3.80 -29.25 -22.90
C LYS A 155 2.64 -28.88 -21.98
N TRP A 156 1.54 -29.63 -22.01
CA TRP A 156 0.45 -29.46 -21.05
C TRP A 156 0.85 -29.91 -19.64
N ARG A 157 1.65 -30.98 -19.54
CA ARG A 157 2.20 -31.42 -18.25
C ARG A 157 3.15 -30.36 -17.70
N GLU A 158 4.06 -29.83 -18.52
CA GLU A 158 4.94 -28.75 -18.09
C GLU A 158 4.17 -27.48 -17.69
N ALA A 159 3.19 -27.04 -18.49
CA ALA A 159 2.33 -25.90 -18.15
C ALA A 159 1.56 -26.12 -16.83
N THR A 160 1.06 -27.34 -16.61
CA THR A 160 0.38 -27.73 -15.36
C THR A 160 1.34 -27.70 -14.17
N ILE A 161 2.57 -28.20 -14.34
CA ILE A 161 3.59 -28.18 -13.28
C ILE A 161 3.96 -26.73 -12.95
N VAL A 162 4.27 -25.90 -13.95
CA VAL A 162 4.64 -24.50 -13.74
C VAL A 162 3.50 -23.72 -13.07
N SER A 163 2.27 -23.90 -13.54
CA SER A 163 1.10 -23.24 -12.95
C SER A 163 0.84 -23.72 -11.52
N SER A 164 0.96 -25.02 -11.26
CA SER A 164 0.83 -25.59 -9.92
C SER A 164 1.92 -25.06 -8.98
N CYS A 165 3.17 -25.01 -9.43
CA CYS A 165 4.27 -24.43 -8.65
C CYS A 165 4.05 -22.94 -8.36
N ALA A 166 3.60 -22.17 -9.36
CA ALA A 166 3.28 -20.76 -9.16
C ALA A 166 2.16 -20.56 -8.13
N LEU A 167 1.08 -21.36 -8.20
CA LEU A 167 -0.01 -21.34 -7.22
C LEU A 167 0.46 -21.73 -5.82
N LEU A 168 1.30 -22.78 -5.71
CA LEU A 168 1.87 -23.19 -4.43
C LEU A 168 2.74 -22.08 -3.82
N VAL A 169 3.61 -21.45 -4.61
CA VAL A 169 4.43 -20.32 -4.15
C VAL A 169 3.54 -19.16 -3.69
N GLN A 170 2.49 -18.82 -4.45
CA GLN A 170 1.57 -17.74 -4.08
C GLN A 170 0.83 -18.06 -2.77
N ALA A 171 0.32 -19.29 -2.63
CA ALA A 171 -0.34 -19.76 -1.41
C ALA A 171 0.61 -19.76 -0.21
N SER A 172 1.85 -20.23 -0.38
CA SER A 172 2.86 -20.19 0.68
C SER A 172 3.17 -18.76 1.13
N ASN A 173 3.32 -17.80 0.20
CA ASN A 173 3.54 -16.40 0.56
C ASN A 173 2.35 -15.81 1.35
N ALA A 174 1.12 -16.10 0.93
CA ALA A 174 -0.07 -15.64 1.63
C ALA A 174 -0.18 -16.26 3.04
N LEU A 175 0.09 -17.56 3.18
CA LEU A 175 0.04 -18.24 4.47
C LEU A 175 1.12 -17.77 5.44
N LEU A 176 2.34 -17.49 4.95
CA LEU A 176 3.46 -17.04 5.78
C LEU A 176 3.26 -15.67 6.42
N VAL A 177 2.44 -14.80 5.80
CA VAL A 177 2.17 -13.46 6.32
C VAL A 177 0.76 -13.33 6.91
N SER A 178 -0.08 -14.36 6.78
CA SER A 178 -1.43 -14.37 7.35
C SER A 178 -1.39 -14.19 8.87
N PRO A 179 -2.27 -13.37 9.47
CA PRO A 179 -3.39 -12.63 8.85
C PRO A 179 -3.02 -11.24 8.30
N HIS A 180 -1.75 -10.83 8.35
CA HIS A 180 -1.27 -9.47 8.04
C HIS A 180 -0.93 -9.29 6.55
N LEU A 181 -1.83 -9.69 5.65
CA LEU A 181 -1.60 -9.68 4.20
C LEU A 181 -1.18 -8.31 3.63
N LEU A 182 -1.70 -7.21 4.19
CA LEU A 182 -1.34 -5.87 3.75
C LEU A 182 0.16 -5.57 3.99
N SER A 183 0.69 -6.10 5.10
CA SER A 183 2.09 -5.98 5.51
C SER A 183 3.02 -6.94 4.78
N TYR A 184 2.56 -7.64 3.73
CA TYR A 184 3.45 -8.42 2.89
C TYR A 184 4.49 -7.52 2.22
N PHE A 185 5.74 -7.96 2.25
CA PHE A 185 6.83 -7.43 1.47
C PHE A 185 7.64 -8.58 0.90
N SER A 186 8.19 -8.38 -0.29
CA SER A 186 9.02 -9.35 -0.97
C SER A 186 10.22 -9.76 -0.10
N PRO A 187 10.63 -11.05 -0.13
CA PRO A 187 11.83 -11.50 0.57
C PRO A 187 13.10 -10.70 0.24
N ILE A 188 13.17 -10.10 -0.96
CA ILE A 188 14.31 -9.28 -1.42
C ILE A 188 14.57 -8.08 -0.49
N VAL A 189 13.53 -7.56 0.16
CA VAL A 189 13.62 -6.42 1.10
C VAL A 189 13.56 -6.84 2.57
N GLY A 190 13.72 -8.13 2.86
CA GLY A 190 13.72 -8.66 4.23
C GLY A 190 12.32 -8.99 4.78
N GLY A 191 11.31 -9.07 3.90
CA GLY A 191 9.95 -9.47 4.26
C GLY A 191 9.21 -8.43 5.11
N ALA A 192 8.06 -8.86 5.66
CA ALA A 192 7.16 -8.00 6.44
C ALA A 192 7.83 -7.33 7.65
N SER A 193 8.87 -7.94 8.21
CA SER A 193 9.60 -7.43 9.39
C SER A 193 10.51 -6.23 9.11
N HIS A 194 10.85 -5.95 7.84
CA HIS A 194 11.76 -4.87 7.45
C HIS A 194 11.19 -3.92 6.39
N GLY A 195 9.95 -4.19 5.93
CA GLY A 195 9.31 -3.46 4.85
C GLY A 195 9.14 -1.97 5.12
N GLU A 196 9.00 -1.56 6.38
CA GLU A 196 8.86 -0.16 6.81
C GLU A 196 10.04 0.73 6.41
N ARG A 197 11.22 0.14 6.20
CA ARG A 197 12.39 0.88 5.70
C ARG A 197 12.19 1.37 4.27
N PHE A 198 11.33 0.68 3.51
CA PHE A 198 11.09 0.93 2.09
C PHE A 198 9.77 1.65 1.87
N LEU A 199 8.69 1.18 2.49
CA LEU A 199 7.34 1.72 2.37
C LEU A 199 6.63 1.69 3.72
N VAL A 200 5.89 2.74 4.05
CA VAL A 200 4.97 2.76 5.20
C VAL A 200 3.58 3.15 4.71
N ASP A 201 2.77 3.86 5.49
CA ASP A 201 1.43 4.29 5.10
C ASP A 201 0.48 3.10 4.89
N SER A 202 -0.45 3.28 3.97
CA SER A 202 -1.29 2.24 3.42
C SER A 202 -0.61 1.03 2.80
N ASN A 203 0.70 1.08 2.51
CA ASN A 203 1.43 -0.12 2.17
C ASN A 203 1.60 -1.02 3.40
N LEU A 204 1.47 -0.49 4.61
CA LEU A 204 1.68 -1.26 5.84
C LEU A 204 0.40 -1.39 6.66
N ASP A 205 -0.42 -0.35 6.73
CA ASP A 205 -1.51 -0.29 7.70
C ASP A 205 -2.69 0.57 7.24
N TRP A 206 -3.91 0.07 7.50
CA TRP A 206 -5.18 0.80 7.45
C TRP A 206 -6.01 0.64 8.73
N GLY A 207 -5.48 -0.07 9.74
CA GLY A 207 -6.19 -0.44 10.98
C GLY A 207 -6.37 -1.91 11.23
N GLN A 208 -5.87 -2.76 10.34
CA GLN A 208 -6.07 -4.20 10.48
C GLN A 208 -5.37 -4.80 11.71
N ASP A 209 -4.34 -4.12 12.25
CA ASP A 209 -3.57 -4.60 13.40
C ASP A 209 -4.12 -4.11 14.76
N LEU A 210 -5.26 -3.39 14.80
CA LEU A 210 -5.91 -3.00 16.07
C LEU A 210 -6.34 -4.21 16.94
N PRO A 211 -6.92 -5.31 16.40
CA PRO A 211 -7.15 -6.51 17.18
C PRO A 211 -5.86 -7.09 17.80
N GLU A 212 -4.75 -7.04 17.05
CA GLU A 212 -3.46 -7.52 17.55
C GLU A 212 -2.88 -6.59 18.63
N LEU A 213 -3.13 -5.28 18.52
CA LEU A 213 -2.78 -4.32 19.56
C LEU A 213 -3.52 -4.63 20.87
N ARG A 214 -4.80 -5.00 20.78
CA ARG A 214 -5.55 -5.48 21.95
C ARG A 214 -4.90 -6.74 22.54
N ASN A 215 -4.53 -7.71 21.71
CA ASN A 215 -3.89 -8.95 22.17
C ASN A 215 -2.57 -8.68 22.89
N GLU A 216 -1.72 -7.81 22.32
CA GLU A 216 -0.47 -7.39 22.93
C GLU A 216 -0.68 -6.63 24.24
N MET A 217 -1.70 -5.76 24.33
CA MET A 217 -2.06 -5.12 25.59
C MET A 217 -2.43 -6.15 26.67
N HIS A 218 -3.22 -7.19 26.34
CA HIS A 218 -3.53 -8.27 27.28
C HIS A 218 -2.28 -9.05 27.69
N ARG A 219 -1.41 -9.39 26.75
CA ARG A 219 -0.15 -10.10 27.00
C ARG A 219 0.76 -9.32 27.96
N LEU A 220 0.80 -7.99 27.82
CA LEU A 220 1.61 -7.09 28.64
C LEU A 220 0.92 -6.66 29.96
N GLY A 221 -0.35 -7.02 30.15
CA GLY A 221 -1.14 -6.58 31.31
C GLY A 221 -1.48 -5.08 31.30
N TYR A 222 -1.54 -4.46 30.12
CA TYR A 222 -1.82 -3.04 29.96
C TYR A 222 -3.33 -2.80 29.85
N ARG A 223 -3.85 -1.95 30.74
CA ARG A 223 -5.27 -1.55 30.70
C ARG A 223 -5.52 -0.40 29.71
N ARG A 224 -4.58 0.53 29.59
CA ARG A 224 -4.70 1.73 28.76
C ARG A 224 -3.36 2.10 28.13
N ILE A 225 -3.39 2.49 26.85
CA ILE A 225 -2.19 2.86 26.11
C ILE A 225 -2.31 4.26 25.48
N ALA A 226 -1.19 4.98 25.42
CA ALA A 226 -1.10 6.20 24.61
C ALA A 226 -0.89 5.80 23.15
N LEU A 227 -1.79 6.20 22.25
CA LEU A 227 -1.80 5.71 20.87
C LEU A 227 -1.58 6.86 19.88
N GLN A 228 -0.60 6.68 19.00
CA GLN A 228 -0.49 7.43 17.75
C GLN A 228 -0.65 6.45 16.59
N TYR A 229 -1.80 6.47 15.93
CA TYR A 229 -2.22 5.45 14.98
C TYR A 229 -2.61 6.05 13.63
N PHE A 230 -2.12 5.44 12.54
CA PHE A 230 -2.24 5.99 11.19
C PHE A 230 -3.63 5.83 10.57
N GLY A 231 -4.33 4.72 10.84
CA GLY A 231 -5.59 4.44 10.17
C GLY A 231 -6.77 5.20 10.79
N THR A 232 -7.96 4.98 10.20
CA THR A 232 -9.17 5.73 10.53
C THR A 232 -10.19 4.94 11.36
N ALA A 233 -9.92 3.66 11.61
CA ALA A 233 -10.83 2.80 12.35
C ALA A 233 -10.81 3.15 13.85
N SER A 234 -11.96 3.06 14.52
CA SER A 234 -12.04 3.36 15.96
C SER A 234 -11.32 2.29 16.79
N PRO A 235 -10.27 2.62 17.57
CA PRO A 235 -9.59 1.63 18.42
C PRO A 235 -10.53 0.99 19.44
N ALA A 236 -11.47 1.78 19.99
CA ALA A 236 -12.45 1.30 20.96
C ALA A 236 -13.38 0.23 20.38
N ALA A 237 -13.70 0.29 19.08
CA ALA A 237 -14.52 -0.73 18.42
C ALA A 237 -13.85 -2.12 18.38
N TYR A 238 -12.51 -2.16 18.50
CA TYR A 238 -11.71 -3.39 18.59
C TYR A 238 -11.29 -3.71 20.02
N GLY A 239 -11.85 -3.03 21.02
CA GLY A 239 -11.54 -3.25 22.44
C GLY A 239 -10.18 -2.73 22.88
N VAL A 240 -9.61 -1.76 22.15
CA VAL A 240 -8.37 -1.06 22.53
C VAL A 240 -8.73 0.19 23.35
N ASP A 241 -8.57 0.13 24.68
CA ASP A 241 -8.66 1.33 25.53
C ASP A 241 -7.39 2.17 25.35
N SER A 242 -7.53 3.25 24.59
CA SER A 242 -6.43 4.14 24.27
C SER A 242 -6.85 5.60 24.35
N ILE A 243 -5.86 6.46 24.59
CA ILE A 243 -5.99 7.91 24.45
C ILE A 243 -4.96 8.39 23.42
N PRO A 244 -5.21 9.51 22.71
CA PRO A 244 -4.21 10.09 21.83
C PRO A 244 -2.90 10.38 22.58
N LEU A 245 -1.76 10.16 21.92
CA LEU A 245 -0.46 10.53 22.48
C LEU A 245 -0.40 12.05 22.70
N GLY A 246 -0.36 12.46 23.97
CA GLY A 246 -0.47 13.86 24.37
C GLY A 246 -0.05 14.09 25.83
N PRO A 247 -0.31 15.27 26.41
CA PRO A 247 0.10 15.58 27.78
C PRO A 247 -0.46 14.63 28.86
N ASN A 248 -1.60 13.97 28.59
CA ASN A 248 -2.36 13.18 29.56
C ASN A 248 -1.97 11.69 29.62
N ILE A 249 -0.76 11.32 29.20
CA ILE A 249 -0.32 9.90 29.15
C ILE A 249 0.09 9.31 30.51
N ARG A 250 -0.04 10.05 31.61
CA ARG A 250 0.36 9.60 32.95
C ARG A 250 -0.40 8.34 33.43
N ASP A 251 -1.64 8.18 32.96
CA ASP A 251 -2.49 7.03 33.31
C ASP A 251 -2.30 5.83 32.36
N CYS A 252 -1.39 5.94 31.39
CA CYS A 252 -1.10 4.87 30.43
C CYS A 252 0.06 4.01 30.92
N GLN A 253 0.01 2.70 30.62
CA GLN A 253 1.13 1.80 30.90
C GLN A 253 2.17 1.78 29.79
N GLY A 254 1.80 2.14 28.56
CA GLY A 254 2.70 2.17 27.42
C GLY A 254 2.37 3.23 26.38
N VAL A 255 3.20 3.29 25.33
CA VAL A 255 2.98 4.07 24.12
C VAL A 255 2.98 3.13 22.92
N ALA A 256 1.96 3.22 22.08
CA ALA A 256 1.89 2.54 20.79
C ALA A 256 1.97 3.57 19.66
N VAL A 257 2.87 3.35 18.70
CA VAL A 257 3.08 4.26 17.58
C VAL A 257 3.08 3.46 16.28
N SER A 258 2.21 3.82 15.33
CA SER A 258 2.25 3.25 13.97
C SER A 258 3.62 3.51 13.33
N LYS A 259 4.19 2.49 12.70
CA LYS A 259 5.48 2.58 12.00
C LYS A 259 5.48 3.68 10.93
N THR A 260 4.32 3.99 10.34
CA THR A 260 4.15 5.16 9.46
C THR A 260 4.64 6.45 10.09
N PHE A 261 4.22 6.75 11.31
CA PHE A 261 4.69 7.94 12.03
C PHE A 261 6.10 7.76 12.56
N LEU A 262 6.46 6.55 13.03
CA LEU A 262 7.82 6.28 13.47
C LEU A 262 8.83 6.56 12.36
N TRP A 263 8.53 6.31 11.09
CA TRP A 263 9.42 6.61 9.95
C TRP A 263 9.25 8.01 9.37
N GLY A 264 8.50 8.89 10.05
CA GLY A 264 8.39 10.31 9.70
C GLY A 264 7.43 10.60 8.55
N ALA A 265 6.62 9.63 8.12
CA ALA A 265 5.54 9.92 7.18
C ALA A 265 4.39 10.64 7.92
N TYR A 266 3.71 11.55 7.24
CA TYR A 266 2.56 12.32 7.77
C TYR A 266 2.88 13.24 8.96
N THR A 267 4.14 13.60 9.18
CA THR A 267 4.56 14.47 10.29
C THR A 267 4.83 15.91 9.88
N GLY A 268 4.47 16.30 8.64
CA GLY A 268 4.65 17.67 8.14
C GLY A 268 6.11 18.12 8.06
N GLY A 269 7.04 17.17 7.85
CA GLY A 269 8.49 17.42 7.83
C GLY A 269 9.12 17.59 9.21
N ARG A 270 8.33 17.59 10.29
CA ARG A 270 8.82 17.50 11.67
C ARG A 270 9.07 16.03 11.97
N ASP A 271 10.09 15.68 12.73
CA ASP A 271 10.34 14.28 13.09
C ASP A 271 10.18 14.08 14.61
N PRO A 272 8.93 14.13 15.13
CA PRO A 272 8.66 14.04 16.56
C PRO A 272 8.98 12.64 17.12
N PHE A 273 8.97 11.61 16.27
CA PHE A 273 9.13 10.23 16.69
C PHE A 273 10.57 9.70 16.57
N ARG A 274 11.54 10.51 16.13
CA ARG A 274 12.94 10.06 15.95
C ARG A 274 13.54 9.38 17.17
N LYS A 275 13.27 9.87 18.39
CA LYS A 275 13.80 9.29 19.63
C LYS A 275 13.27 7.88 19.90
N PHE A 276 12.09 7.54 19.38
CA PHE A 276 11.55 6.18 19.51
C PHE A 276 12.28 5.17 18.61
N ARG A 277 12.95 5.59 17.54
CA ARG A 277 13.69 4.68 16.64
C ARG A 277 14.95 4.09 17.29
N ASP A 278 15.52 4.81 18.25
CA ASP A 278 16.71 4.40 19.00
C ASP A 278 16.37 3.49 20.20
N ILE A 279 15.08 3.26 20.44
CA ILE A 279 14.56 2.42 21.52
C ILE A 279 14.00 1.16 20.89
N GLU A 280 14.41 0.00 21.39
CA GLU A 280 13.83 -1.27 20.98
C GLU A 280 12.41 -1.40 21.56
N PRO A 281 11.38 -1.63 20.72
CA PRO A 281 10.02 -1.80 21.21
C PRO A 281 9.89 -3.13 21.98
N ILE A 282 9.03 -3.13 23.00
CA ILE A 282 8.74 -4.33 23.83
C ILE A 282 7.76 -5.31 23.16
N GLY A 283 7.18 -4.90 22.04
CA GLY A 283 6.22 -5.65 21.25
C GLY A 283 5.82 -4.90 19.98
N SER A 284 5.15 -5.60 19.08
CA SER A 284 4.59 -5.03 17.85
C SER A 284 3.23 -5.66 17.63
N ALA A 285 2.21 -4.83 17.41
CA ALA A 285 0.93 -5.32 16.93
C ALA A 285 1.05 -5.57 15.42
N GLY A 286 1.02 -6.85 15.03
CA GLY A 286 1.34 -7.27 13.67
C GLY A 286 2.69 -6.71 13.23
N TYR A 287 2.70 -6.09 12.05
CA TYR A 287 3.91 -5.46 11.50
C TYR A 287 3.84 -3.94 11.51
N SER A 288 2.76 -3.33 11.98
CA SER A 288 2.47 -1.92 11.73
C SER A 288 2.50 -1.00 12.95
N ILE A 289 2.37 -1.49 14.18
CA ILE A 289 2.32 -0.64 15.39
C ILE A 289 3.34 -1.13 16.40
N ALA A 290 4.36 -0.32 16.70
CA ALA A 290 5.35 -0.66 17.71
C ALA A 290 4.87 -0.21 19.11
N ILE A 291 5.16 -1.02 20.12
CA ILE A 291 4.72 -0.83 21.50
C ILE A 291 5.94 -0.60 22.41
N TYR A 292 5.86 0.41 23.27
CA TYR A 292 6.92 0.85 24.17
C TYR A 292 6.41 0.93 25.61
N ASP A 293 7.23 0.53 26.59
CA ASP A 293 6.88 0.56 28.01
C ASP A 293 7.18 1.94 28.63
N LEU A 294 6.18 2.58 29.25
CA LEU A 294 6.38 3.86 29.94
C LEU A 294 7.19 3.74 31.23
N LYS A 295 7.49 2.52 31.71
CA LYS A 295 8.46 2.28 32.79
C LYS A 295 9.89 2.59 32.36
N ASP A 296 10.22 2.51 31.08
CA ASP A 296 11.53 2.92 30.56
C ASP A 296 11.62 4.47 30.53
N ALA A 297 12.67 5.01 31.16
CA ALA A 297 12.92 6.44 31.19
C ALA A 297 13.13 7.05 29.80
N ARG A 298 13.77 6.30 28.89
CA ARG A 298 14.02 6.72 27.51
C ARG A 298 12.70 6.88 26.75
N VAL A 299 11.74 5.97 26.99
CA VAL A 299 10.41 6.04 26.38
C VAL A 299 9.65 7.26 26.88
N ARG A 300 9.71 7.57 28.19
CA ARG A 300 9.10 8.79 28.74
C ARG A 300 9.69 10.05 28.14
N GLU A 301 11.02 10.11 27.99
CA GLU A 301 11.70 11.23 27.36
C GLU A 301 11.33 11.37 25.88
N ALA A 302 11.27 10.26 25.15
CA ALA A 302 10.84 10.22 23.75
C ALA A 302 9.39 10.69 23.58
N ALA A 303 8.49 10.26 24.47
CA ALA A 303 7.10 10.68 24.47
C ALA A 303 6.96 12.19 24.75
N GLN A 304 7.66 12.71 25.76
CA GLN A 304 7.67 14.15 26.07
C GLN A 304 8.24 14.97 24.91
N PHE A 305 9.29 14.47 24.27
CA PHE A 305 9.86 15.08 23.07
C PHE A 305 8.85 15.11 21.91
N ALA A 306 8.16 14.01 21.64
CA ALA A 306 7.14 13.95 20.60
C ALA A 306 5.99 14.94 20.87
N ILE A 307 5.51 15.00 22.12
CA ILE A 307 4.45 15.92 22.56
C ILE A 307 4.88 17.38 22.37
N SER A 308 6.11 17.75 22.76
CA SER A 308 6.60 19.13 22.61
C SER A 308 6.91 19.52 21.17
N ALA A 309 7.34 18.57 20.34
CA ALA A 309 7.55 18.78 18.90
C ALA A 309 6.25 18.92 18.09
N GLY A 310 5.10 18.60 18.71
CA GLY A 310 3.78 18.63 18.09
C GLY A 310 3.47 17.31 17.39
N VAL A 311 2.74 16.45 18.10
CA VAL A 311 2.23 15.19 17.54
C VAL A 311 1.23 15.52 16.43
N PRO A 312 1.37 14.93 15.22
CA PRO A 312 0.40 15.11 14.15
C PRO A 312 -0.98 14.60 14.58
N ARG A 313 -2.02 15.36 14.25
CA ARG A 313 -3.41 15.00 14.53
C ARG A 313 -3.90 13.89 13.61
#